data_AF-A0A3A9BGZ3-F1
#
_entry.id   AF-A0A3A9BGZ3-F1
#
_cell.length_a   1.000
_cell.length_b   1.000
_cell.length_c   1.000
_cell.angle_alpha   90.00
_cell.angle_beta   90.00
_cell.angle_gamma   90.00
#
_symmetry.space_group_name_H-M   'P 1'
#
loop_
_entity.id
_entity.type
_entity.pdbx_description
1 polymer ?
#
loop_
_entity_poly.entity_id
_entity_poly.type
_entity_poly.pdbx_seq_one_letter_code
_entity_poly.pdbx_strand_id
1 'polypeptide(L)'
;MNQQIILLYAGQYRIVDERTGEINEGVTCNYYFNTNLTAEDHENGTKGTRPAKGVMDYETMSKIKKAPALYNAEFELKIGADMKPVLRVKDLEFVDEVQIVPLGVLQAAAAAETGDSKEAKDSKVSKEVKK
;
A
#
# COMPACT_ATOMS: atom_id res chain seq x y z
N MET A 1 12.97 7.00 9.22
CA MET A 1 12.10 5.89 9.69
C MET A 1 11.61 5.17 8.45
N ASN A 2 11.79 3.86 8.36
CA ASN A 2 11.41 3.11 7.15
C ASN A 2 10.15 2.32 7.43
N GLN A 3 9.13 2.47 6.60
CA GLN A 3 7.84 1.82 6.76
C GLN A 3 7.24 1.50 5.40
N GLN A 4 6.68 0.30 5.27
CA GLN A 4 5.96 -0.10 4.07
C GLN A 4 4.58 0.56 4.06
N ILE A 5 4.23 1.19 2.93
CA ILE A 5 3.00 1.95 2.77
C ILE A 5 2.28 1.57 1.48
N ILE A 6 0.96 1.72 1.48
CA ILE A 6 0.17 1.69 0.25
C ILE A 6 0.02 3.14 -0.21
N LEU A 7 0.71 3.48 -1.30
CA LEU A 7 0.58 4.79 -1.94
C LEU A 7 -0.69 4.79 -2.79
N LEU A 8 -1.62 5.71 -2.51
CA LEU A 8 -2.90 5.80 -3.20
C LEU A 8 -2.90 6.88 -4.29
N TYR A 9 -2.20 7.98 -4.03
CA TYR A 9 -2.17 9.14 -4.91
C TYR A 9 -0.87 9.89 -4.72
N ALA A 10 -0.34 10.44 -5.81
CA ALA A 10 0.76 11.38 -5.82
C ALA A 10 0.53 12.43 -6.92
N GLY A 11 0.71 13.70 -6.58
CA GLY A 11 0.58 14.80 -7.53
C GLY A 11 1.68 15.83 -7.31
N GLN A 12 2.45 16.10 -8.36
CA GLN A 12 3.42 17.19 -8.39
C GLN A 12 2.72 18.54 -8.42
N TYR A 13 3.27 19.49 -7.67
CA TYR A 13 2.91 20.89 -7.76
C TYR A 13 4.18 21.72 -7.85
N ARG A 14 4.07 22.83 -8.57
CA ARG A 14 5.11 23.84 -8.69
C ARG A 14 4.41 25.19 -8.78
N ILE A 15 4.50 25.95 -7.70
CA ILE A 15 3.82 27.23 -7.55
C ILE A 15 4.91 28.28 -7.40
N VAL A 16 4.85 29.32 -8.22
CA VAL A 16 5.73 30.48 -8.09
C VAL A 16 4.98 31.53 -7.28
N ASP A 17 5.57 31.99 -6.17
CA ASP A 17 5.04 33.11 -5.41
C ASP A 17 5.32 34.41 -6.19
N GLU A 18 4.28 35.06 -6.67
CA GLU A 18 4.37 36.30 -7.46
C GLU A 18 4.96 37.47 -6.66
N ARG A 19 4.93 37.41 -5.33
CA ARG A 19 5.35 38.52 -4.46
C ARG A 19 6.81 38.43 -4.02
N THR A 20 7.33 37.21 -3.90
CA THR A 20 8.70 36.94 -3.44
C THR A 20 9.59 36.35 -4.54
N GLY A 21 9.00 35.83 -5.62
CA GLY A 21 9.69 35.08 -6.66
C GLY A 21 10.13 33.68 -6.23
N GLU A 22 9.77 33.24 -5.01
CA GLU A 22 10.14 31.92 -4.52
C GLU A 22 9.31 30.82 -5.19
N ILE A 23 9.98 29.73 -5.55
CA ILE A 23 9.33 28.55 -6.15
C ILE A 23 9.03 27.56 -5.04
N ASN A 24 7.76 27.34 -4.77
CA ASN A 24 7.29 26.29 -3.87
C ASN A 24 6.87 25.08 -4.70
N GLU A 25 7.71 24.05 -4.66
CA GLU A 25 7.51 22.81 -5.39
C GLU A 25 7.61 21.59 -4.50
N GLY A 26 6.89 20.54 -4.89
CA GLY A 26 6.87 19.29 -4.16
C GLY A 26 5.85 18.34 -4.77
N VAL A 27 5.68 17.20 -4.10
CA VAL A 27 4.66 16.22 -4.45
C VAL A 27 3.78 16.00 -3.24
N THR A 28 2.48 16.20 -3.41
CA THR A 28 1.48 15.80 -2.41
C THR A 28 1.16 14.34 -2.62
N CYS A 29 1.20 13.54 -1.55
CA CYS A 29 0.83 12.13 -1.59
C CYS A 29 -0.22 11.78 -0.53
N ASN A 30 -1.03 10.78 -0.86
CA ASN A 30 -1.92 10.12 0.09
C ASN A 30 -1.52 8.65 0.21
N TYR A 31 -1.38 8.15 1.43
CA TYR A 31 -0.95 6.79 1.68
C TYR A 31 -1.55 6.19 2.95
N TYR A 32 -1.56 4.85 3.02
CA TYR A 32 -1.84 4.10 4.24
C TYR A 32 -0.54 3.58 4.85
N PHE A 33 -0.35 3.78 6.16
CA PHE A 33 0.76 3.19 6.92
C PHE A 33 0.61 1.67 7.11
N ASN A 34 -0.63 1.18 7.07
CA ASN A 34 -0.94 -0.23 7.26
C ASN A 34 -1.14 -0.86 5.89
N THR A 35 -0.44 -1.96 5.65
CA THR A 35 -0.53 -2.77 4.43
C THR A 35 -1.63 -3.83 4.53
N ASN A 36 -2.02 -4.18 5.77
CA ASN A 36 -3.20 -5.00 6.04
C ASN A 36 -4.41 -4.10 6.27
N LEU A 37 -5.23 -3.93 5.23
CA LEU A 37 -6.47 -3.17 5.29
C LEU A 37 -7.59 -4.12 5.76
N THR A 38 -7.77 -4.24 7.08
CA THR A 38 -8.90 -4.95 7.67
C THR A 38 -10.14 -4.05 7.67
N ALA A 39 -11.30 -4.65 7.39
CA ALA A 39 -12.58 -3.97 7.51
C ALA A 39 -12.92 -3.84 9.00
N GLU A 40 -12.45 -2.78 9.63
CA GLU A 40 -12.75 -2.47 11.02
C GLU A 40 -13.82 -1.37 11.09
N ASP A 41 -14.94 -1.72 11.72
CA ASP A 41 -15.95 -0.78 12.14
C ASP A 41 -15.55 -0.25 13.52
N HIS A 42 -15.25 1.04 13.59
CA HIS A 42 -14.93 1.67 14.86
C HIS A 42 -16.24 2.02 15.61
N GLU A 43 -16.27 1.77 16.92
CA GLU A 43 -17.43 2.05 17.79
C GLU A 43 -17.84 3.54 17.80
N ASN A 44 -16.94 4.42 17.37
CA ASN A 44 -17.18 5.86 17.22
C ASN A 44 -18.03 6.24 15.97
N GLY A 45 -18.51 5.25 15.20
CA GLY A 45 -19.32 5.45 13.99
C GLY A 45 -18.50 5.68 12.71
N THR A 46 -17.18 5.65 12.78
CA THR A 46 -16.32 5.69 11.58
C THR A 46 -16.08 4.28 11.02
N LYS A 47 -15.94 4.17 9.70
CA LYS A 47 -15.68 2.90 9.01
C LYS A 47 -14.36 2.99 8.26
N GLY A 48 -13.49 2.00 8.48
CA GLY A 48 -12.20 1.89 7.79
C GLY A 48 -11.17 2.94 8.19
N THR A 49 -10.05 2.97 7.45
CA THR A 49 -8.91 3.82 7.75
C THR A 49 -8.86 5.06 6.85
N ARG A 50 -8.54 6.22 7.44
CA ARG A 50 -8.33 7.47 6.69
C ARG A 50 -6.89 7.50 6.14
N PRO A 51 -6.67 7.82 4.86
CA PRO A 51 -5.33 7.94 4.33
C PRO A 51 -4.61 9.13 4.98
N ALA A 52 -3.33 8.94 5.28
CA ALA A 52 -2.45 10.01 5.70
C ALA A 52 -2.08 10.85 4.48
N LYS A 53 -2.04 12.17 4.69
CA LYS A 53 -1.55 13.12 3.69
C LYS A 53 -0.09 13.47 4.02
N GLY A 54 0.79 13.34 3.04
CA GLY A 54 2.19 13.72 3.16
C GLY A 54 2.66 14.59 2.01
N VAL A 55 3.84 15.15 2.20
CA VAL A 55 4.57 15.91 1.18
C VAL A 55 5.95 15.27 1.04
N MET A 56 6.41 15.16 -0.20
CA MET A 56 7.77 14.75 -0.55
C MET A 56 8.40 15.79 -1.48
N ASP A 57 9.69 15.64 -1.72
CA ASP A 57 10.43 16.50 -2.62
C ASP A 57 9.98 16.30 -4.08
N TYR A 58 10.15 17.34 -4.89
CA TYR A 58 9.64 17.37 -6.27
C TYR A 58 10.23 16.25 -7.14
N GLU A 59 11.50 15.93 -6.94
CA GLU A 59 12.25 14.90 -7.69
C GLU A 59 11.79 13.48 -7.37
N THR A 60 11.23 13.24 -6.18
CA THR A 60 10.80 11.92 -5.71
C THR A 60 9.65 11.34 -6.55
N MET A 61 8.91 12.18 -7.30
CA MET A 61 7.89 11.71 -8.23
C MET A 61 8.44 10.72 -9.27
N SER A 62 9.70 10.88 -9.68
CA SER A 62 10.33 9.99 -10.67
C SER A 62 10.42 8.52 -10.20
N LYS A 63 10.38 8.29 -8.88
CA LYS A 63 10.41 6.96 -8.28
C LYS A 63 9.03 6.32 -8.20
N ILE A 64 7.96 7.11 -8.38
CA ILE A 64 6.58 6.64 -8.34
C ILE A 64 6.21 6.12 -9.74
N LYS A 65 6.18 4.79 -9.88
CA LYS A 65 5.84 4.14 -11.16
C LYS A 65 4.33 4.11 -11.40
N LYS A 66 3.57 3.75 -10.37
CA LYS A 66 2.12 3.58 -10.39
C LYS A 66 1.50 3.89 -9.03
N ALA A 67 0.22 4.26 -9.05
CA ALA A 67 -0.63 4.34 -7.87
C ALA A 67 -2.05 3.85 -8.25
N PRO A 68 -2.75 3.05 -7.42
CA PRO A 68 -2.30 2.56 -6.12
C PRO A 68 -1.23 1.46 -6.23
N ALA A 69 -0.19 1.53 -5.38
CA ALA A 69 0.84 0.49 -5.32
C ALA A 69 1.52 0.45 -3.94
N LEU A 70 2.29 -0.60 -3.70
CA LEU A 70 3.02 -0.85 -2.48
C LEU A 70 4.44 -0.28 -2.58
N TYR A 71 4.84 0.50 -1.58
CA TYR A 71 6.16 1.13 -1.53
C TYR A 71 6.80 0.97 -0.15
N ASN A 72 8.12 0.87 -0.12
CA ASN A 72 8.91 1.09 1.09
C ASN A 72 9.23 2.58 1.17
N ALA A 73 8.66 3.27 2.15
CA ALA A 73 8.85 4.70 2.34
C ALA A 73 9.85 4.98 3.46
N GLU A 74 10.80 5.87 3.19
CA GLU A 74 11.64 6.49 4.21
C GLU A 74 11.01 7.84 4.61
N PHE A 75 10.67 7.96 5.88
CA PHE A 75 10.12 9.17 6.49
C PHE A 75 11.19 9.94 7.26
N GLU A 76 11.14 11.25 7.13
CA GLU A 76 11.90 12.22 7.91
C GLU A 76 10.96 13.13 8.71
N LEU A 77 11.41 13.56 9.89
CA LEU A 77 10.74 14.60 10.65
C LEU A 77 11.48 15.92 10.40
N LYS A 78 10.78 16.89 9.82
CA LYS A 78 11.33 18.23 9.59
C LYS A 78 10.56 19.24 10.43
N ILE A 79 11.25 20.20 11.02
CA ILE A 79 10.59 21.31 11.73
C ILE A 79 9.97 22.22 10.67
N GLY A 80 8.65 22.33 10.68
CA GLY A 80 7.90 23.22 9.79
C GLY A 80 8.02 24.69 10.20
N ALA A 81 7.49 25.59 9.36
CA ALA A 81 7.51 27.03 9.61
C ALA A 81 6.85 27.42 10.95
N ASP A 82 5.86 26.65 11.41
CA ASP A 82 5.15 26.85 12.68
C ASP A 82 5.87 26.24 13.90
N MET A 83 7.17 25.91 13.80
CA MET A 83 7.96 25.19 14.82
C MET A 83 7.44 23.80 15.19
N LYS A 84 6.47 23.26 14.44
CA LYS A 84 5.91 21.92 14.66
C LYS A 84 6.67 20.89 13.83
N PRO A 85 6.96 19.70 14.37
CA PRO A 85 7.52 18.62 13.59
C PRO A 85 6.48 18.13 12.58
N VAL A 86 6.84 18.16 11.30
CA VAL A 86 6.04 17.66 10.18
C VAL A 86 6.72 16.42 9.63
N LEU A 87 5.97 15.32 9.53
CA LEU A 87 6.44 14.10 8.90
C LEU A 87 6.41 14.27 7.38
N ARG A 88 7.57 14.09 6.74
CA ARG A 88 7.73 14.14 5.29
C ARG A 88 8.23 12.79 4.79
N VAL A 89 7.83 12.44 3.57
CA VAL A 89 8.38 11.28 2.88
C VAL A 89 9.66 11.76 2.19
N LYS A 90 10.80 11.23 2.62
CA LYS A 90 12.12 11.52 2.07
C LYS A 90 12.38 10.68 0.83
N ASP A 91 12.09 9.38 0.91
CA ASP A 91 12.31 8.47 -0.20
C ASP A 91 11.23 7.39 -0.33
N LEU A 92 11.10 6.83 -1.53
CA LEU A 92 10.16 5.78 -1.91
C LEU A 92 10.84 4.76 -2.82
N GLU A 93 10.70 3.49 -2.47
CA GLU A 93 11.10 2.35 -3.29
C GLU A 93 9.87 1.53 -3.67
N PHE A 94 9.69 1.27 -4.96
CA PHE A 94 8.57 0.46 -5.47
C PHE A 94 8.75 -1.00 -5.07
N VAL A 95 7.71 -1.58 -4.45
CA VAL A 95 7.71 -2.99 -4.03
C VAL A 95 6.82 -3.82 -4.96
N ASP A 96 5.54 -3.48 -5.05
CA ASP A 96 4.57 -4.27 -5.82
C ASP A 96 3.33 -3.46 -6.23
N GLU A 97 2.55 -3.98 -7.18
CA GLU A 97 1.25 -3.42 -7.56
C GLU A 97 0.16 -3.84 -6.56
N VAL A 98 -0.82 -2.96 -6.33
CA VAL A 98 -1.95 -3.26 -5.44
C VAL A 98 -3.22 -3.43 -6.28
N GLN A 99 -3.87 -4.58 -6.11
CA GLN A 99 -5.13 -4.87 -6.78
C GLN A 99 -6.26 -5.04 -5.75
N ILE A 100 -7.34 -4.27 -5.94
CA ILE A 100 -8.57 -4.45 -5.17
C ILE A 100 -9.47 -5.39 -5.96
N VAL A 101 -9.75 -6.56 -5.39
CA VAL A 101 -10.61 -7.57 -6.01
C VAL A 101 -11.78 -7.90 -5.06
N PRO A 102 -12.95 -8.27 -5.59
CA PRO A 102 -14.05 -8.75 -4.76
C PRO A 102 -13.65 -10.01 -4.00
N LEU A 103 -14.05 -10.12 -2.73
CA LEU A 103 -13.74 -11.27 -1.88
C LEU A 103 -14.21 -12.61 -2.48
N GLY A 104 -15.33 -12.61 -3.20
CA GLY A 104 -15.83 -13.82 -3.88
C GLY A 104 -14.89 -14.32 -4.98
N VAL A 105 -14.11 -13.44 -5.61
CA VAL A 105 -13.13 -13.80 -6.65
C VAL A 105 -11.87 -14.40 -6.03
N LEU A 106 -11.41 -13.86 -4.88
CA LEU A 106 -10.28 -14.42 -4.12
C LEU A 106 -10.56 -15.84 -3.63
N GLN A 107 -11.76 -16.10 -3.10
CA GLN A 107 -12.13 -17.43 -2.62
C GLN A 107 -12.27 -18.45 -3.76
N ALA A 108 -12.78 -18.02 -4.92
CA ALA A 108 -12.85 -18.87 -6.11
C ALA A 108 -11.45 -19.22 -6.65
N ALA A 109 -10.52 -18.26 -6.65
CA ALA A 109 -9.13 -18.50 -7.05
C ALA A 109 -8.40 -19.46 -6.08
N ALA A 110 -8.55 -19.26 -4.77
CA ALA A 110 -7.97 -20.14 -3.76
C ALA A 110 -8.53 -21.58 -3.83
N ALA A 111 -9.83 -21.73 -4.15
CA ALA A 111 -10.48 -23.04 -4.32
C ALA A 111 -10.05 -23.75 -5.62
N ALA A 112 -9.70 -23.02 -6.68
CA ALA A 112 -9.19 -23.59 -7.92
C ALA A 112 -7.76 -24.17 -7.76
N GLU A 113 -6.92 -23.54 -6.93
CA GLU A 113 -5.55 -24.02 -6.66
C GLU A 113 -5.51 -25.23 -5.70
N THR A 114 -6.55 -25.46 -4.90
CA THR A 114 -6.65 -26.67 -4.05
C THR A 114 -7.19 -27.90 -4.79
N GLY A 115 -7.57 -27.75 -6.06
CA GLY A 115 -8.16 -28.82 -6.88
C GLY A 115 -7.15 -29.79 -7.53
N ASP A 116 -5.87 -29.45 -7.65
CA ASP A 116 -4.91 -30.21 -8.48
C ASP A 116 -3.99 -31.17 -7.69
N SER A 117 -4.24 -31.43 -6.40
CA SER A 117 -3.38 -32.31 -5.59
C SER A 117 -4.11 -33.42 -4.82
N LYS A 118 -5.25 -33.90 -5.34
CA LYS A 118 -5.98 -35.03 -4.72
C LYS A 118 -6.32 -36.23 -5.62
N GLU A 119 -5.69 -36.37 -6.78
CA GLU A 119 -5.99 -37.49 -7.70
C GLU A 119 -4.75 -38.33 -8.06
N ALA A 120 -4.05 -38.87 -7.05
CA ALA A 120 -3.11 -39.97 -7.27
C ALA A 120 -2.74 -40.72 -5.97
N LYS A 121 -3.71 -41.28 -5.22
CA LYS A 121 -3.37 -42.27 -4.18
C LYS A 121 -4.47 -43.24 -3.75
N ASP A 122 -5.38 -43.63 -4.64
CA ASP A 122 -6.33 -44.70 -4.35
C ASP A 122 -6.47 -45.68 -5.53
N SER A 123 -5.43 -46.48 -5.76
CA SER A 123 -5.57 -47.76 -6.46
C SER A 123 -4.36 -48.67 -6.23
N LYS A 124 -4.26 -49.23 -5.02
CA LYS A 124 -3.70 -50.58 -4.73
C LYS A 124 -3.44 -50.70 -3.23
N VAL A 125 -4.40 -51.22 -2.47
CA VAL A 125 -4.21 -52.37 -1.57
C VAL A 125 -5.62 -52.92 -1.27
N SER A 126 -6.08 -53.81 -2.12
CA SER A 126 -7.13 -54.77 -1.77
C SER A 126 -6.67 -56.14 -2.22
N LYS A 127 -5.94 -56.82 -1.33
CA LYS A 127 -5.88 -58.29 -1.30
C LYS A 127 -5.32 -58.77 0.04
N GLU A 128 -6.09 -59.71 0.61
CA GLU A 128 -5.70 -60.70 1.62
C GLU A 128 -5.59 -60.16 3.07
N VAL A 129 -6.15 -60.80 4.10
CA VAL A 129 -6.28 -62.24 4.35
C VAL A 129 -7.57 -62.51 5.14
N LYS A 130 -8.33 -63.51 4.66
CA LYS A 130 -9.37 -64.21 5.40
C LYS A 130 -8.77 -65.51 5.92
N LYS A 131 -8.55 -65.63 7.23
CA LYS A 131 -8.66 -66.90 7.96
C LYS A 131 -8.63 -66.68 9.47
#